data_AF-A0A9P5UTB3-F1
#
_entry.id   AF-A0A9P5UTB3-F1
#
_cell.length_a   1.000
_cell.length_b   1.000
_cell.length_c   1.000
_cell.angle_alpha   90.00
_cell.angle_beta   90.00
_cell.angle_gamma   90.00
#
_symmetry.space_group_name_H-M   'P 1'
#
loop_
_entity.id
_entity.type
_entity.pdbx_description
1 polymer ?
#
loop_
_entity_poly.entity_id
_entity_poly.type
_entity_poly.pdbx_seq_one_letter_code
_entity_poly.pdbx_strand_id
1 'polypeptide(L)'
;MVNLEWTPRLEKAFKKLQAKSQSSSTTPSLNPVETSTLKEVNSVLEKPNGPEYVDVDLIKRVSALLLKYATSSNTDLKEAVDSNDTSEDWIHAMVKGSSVYVPKPAEKERSPELDRIMEGVKAQLAEKEYQRMVSTIDPNTNSNSLASGIKQDLRELKDVKAHMIGIVNVLYTGAAVFTAVFLISAHFTDDLGMRVLLAFLAFILIVACEAYLYSRHVSEATALPKKKKNLSKLPDNAVITTKTFLKEKTL
;
A
#
# COMPACT_ATOMS: atom_id res chain seq x y z
N MET A 1 19.53 -7.20 14.10
CA MET A 1 19.77 -6.64 15.45
C MET A 1 18.76 -5.54 15.65
N VAL A 2 17.95 -5.65 16.72
CA VAL A 2 16.93 -4.64 17.05
C VAL A 2 17.55 -3.75 18.13
N ASN A 3 17.69 -2.48 17.80
CA ASN A 3 18.31 -1.48 18.65
C ASN A 3 17.24 -0.62 19.32
N LEU A 4 17.46 -0.25 20.58
CA LEU A 4 16.61 0.70 21.30
C LEU A 4 17.40 1.96 21.62
N GLU A 5 16.68 3.08 21.63
CA GLU A 5 17.23 4.34 22.12
C GLU A 5 17.64 4.24 23.60
N TRP A 6 18.76 4.87 23.92
CA TRP A 6 19.23 4.96 25.30
C TRP A 6 18.33 5.85 26.15
N THR A 7 18.03 5.41 27.36
CA THR A 7 17.17 6.15 28.29
C THR A 7 17.81 6.30 29.67
N PRO A 8 17.46 7.34 30.45
CA PRO A 8 17.95 7.52 31.82
C PRO A 8 17.64 6.33 32.74
N ARG A 9 16.58 5.57 32.44
CA ARG A 9 16.19 4.37 33.19
C ARG A 9 17.13 3.19 32.92
N LEU A 10 17.51 2.99 31.67
CA LEU A 10 18.53 2.00 31.31
C LEU A 10 19.87 2.34 31.96
N GLU A 11 20.24 3.62 31.98
CA GLU A 11 21.46 4.09 32.65
C GLU A 11 21.45 3.78 34.15
N LYS A 12 20.33 4.06 34.84
CA LYS A 12 20.17 3.74 36.28
C LYS A 12 20.33 2.23 36.53
N ALA A 13 19.72 1.39 35.70
CA ALA A 13 19.80 -0.07 35.84
C ALA A 13 21.22 -0.60 35.58
N PHE A 14 21.92 -0.07 34.57
CA PHE A 14 23.30 -0.45 34.24
C PHE A 14 24.26 -0.05 35.36
N LYS A 15 24.11 1.17 35.91
CA LYS A 15 24.87 1.63 37.09
C LYS A 15 24.58 0.79 38.35
N LYS A 16 23.30 0.42 38.58
CA LYS A 16 22.88 -0.48 39.68
C LYS A 16 23.57 -1.84 39.56
N LEU A 17 23.64 -2.42 38.35
CA LEU A 17 24.36 -3.66 38.10
C LEU A 17 25.86 -3.53 38.36
N GLN A 18 26.49 -2.44 37.90
CA GLN A 18 27.91 -2.18 38.13
C GLN A 18 28.22 -2.07 39.63
N ALA A 19 27.45 -1.27 40.37
CA ALA A 19 27.60 -1.14 41.83
C ALA A 19 27.40 -2.47 42.55
N LYS A 20 26.41 -3.28 42.14
CA LYS A 20 26.14 -4.59 42.75
C LYS A 20 27.29 -5.57 42.49
N SER A 21 27.83 -5.61 41.26
CA SER A 21 28.98 -6.44 40.90
C SER A 21 30.26 -6.10 41.68
N GLN A 22 30.47 -4.82 42.03
CA GLN A 22 31.60 -4.37 42.85
C GLN A 22 31.39 -4.71 44.34
N SER A 23 30.15 -4.73 44.81
CA SER A 23 29.82 -5.08 46.20
C SER A 23 29.82 -6.59 46.49
N SER A 24 29.57 -7.43 45.49
CA SER A 24 29.50 -8.89 45.65
C SER A 24 30.88 -9.53 45.53
N SER A 25 31.73 -9.34 46.53
CA SER A 25 32.99 -10.07 46.72
C SER A 25 32.80 -11.48 47.31
N THR A 26 31.56 -11.95 47.46
CA THR A 26 31.24 -13.32 47.90
C THR A 26 30.39 -14.01 46.83
N THR A 27 31.02 -15.00 46.21
CA THR A 27 30.69 -15.70 44.96
C THR A 27 29.38 -16.50 45.02
N PRO A 28 28.58 -16.44 43.95
CA PRO A 28 28.09 -17.67 43.32
C PRO A 28 28.64 -17.72 41.89
N SER A 29 29.31 -18.82 41.54
CA SER A 29 30.11 -19.01 40.31
C SER A 29 29.54 -18.28 39.09
N LEU A 30 30.21 -17.21 38.65
CA LEU A 30 29.81 -16.46 37.47
C LEU A 30 30.06 -17.33 36.23
N ASN A 31 29.03 -17.48 35.40
CA ASN A 31 29.16 -18.13 34.11
C ASN A 31 30.03 -17.26 33.17
N PRO A 32 30.70 -17.86 32.17
CA PRO A 32 31.51 -17.09 31.20
C PRO A 32 30.69 -16.04 30.44
N VAL A 33 29.37 -16.25 30.29
CA VAL A 33 28.44 -15.30 29.68
C VAL A 33 28.24 -14.05 30.55
N GLU A 34 28.22 -14.20 31.88
CA GLU A 34 27.97 -13.11 32.83
C GLU A 34 29.18 -12.15 32.89
N THR A 35 30.39 -12.68 32.82
CA THR A 35 31.60 -11.87 32.76
C THR A 35 31.72 -11.11 31.43
N SER A 36 31.26 -11.71 30.33
CA SER A 36 31.17 -11.03 29.04
C SER A 36 30.17 -9.87 29.07
N THR A 37 28.99 -10.08 29.67
CA THR A 37 27.97 -9.04 29.78
C THR A 37 28.41 -7.86 30.65
N LEU A 38 29.17 -8.10 31.72
CA LEU A 38 29.70 -7.00 32.54
C LEU A 38 30.76 -6.19 31.80
N LYS A 39 31.60 -6.84 30.99
CA LYS A 39 32.56 -6.14 30.12
C LYS A 39 31.86 -5.29 29.06
N GLU A 40 30.79 -5.83 28.47
CA GLU A 40 29.97 -5.13 27.48
C GLU A 40 29.17 -3.96 28.09
N VAL A 41 28.64 -4.13 29.30
CA VAL A 41 28.00 -3.04 30.06
C VAL A 41 28.99 -1.93 30.40
N ASN A 42 30.21 -2.28 30.84
CA ASN A 42 31.24 -1.29 31.15
C ASN A 42 31.70 -0.53 29.90
N SER A 43 31.90 -1.22 28.77
CA SER A 43 32.29 -0.56 27.52
C SER A 43 31.19 0.35 26.95
N VAL A 44 29.93 0.05 27.23
CA VAL A 44 28.79 0.90 26.88
C VAL A 44 28.72 2.14 27.77
N LEU A 45 29.03 2.00 29.07
CA LEU A 45 28.97 3.10 30.06
C LEU A 45 30.18 4.05 29.99
N GLU A 46 31.34 3.59 29.53
CA GLU A 46 32.56 4.40 29.36
C GLU A 46 32.50 5.40 28.19
N LYS A 47 31.45 5.36 27.36
CA LYS A 47 31.27 6.31 26.26
C LYS A 47 30.88 7.70 26.79
N PRO A 48 31.64 8.78 26.50
CA PRO A 48 31.47 10.09 27.13
C PRO A 48 30.13 10.80 26.83
N ASN A 49 29.41 10.37 25.77
CA ASN A 49 28.10 10.92 25.38
C ASN A 49 26.93 9.95 25.62
N GLY A 50 27.16 8.83 26.31
CA GLY A 50 26.22 7.71 26.37
C GLY A 50 26.11 6.98 25.02
N PRO A 51 25.73 5.70 25.00
CA PRO A 51 25.38 5.04 23.74
C PRO A 51 24.11 5.70 23.17
N GLU A 52 24.06 5.97 21.86
CA GLU A 52 22.81 6.44 21.22
C GLU A 52 21.79 5.29 21.13
N TYR A 53 22.29 4.04 21.04
CA TYR A 53 21.52 2.83 20.86
C TYR A 53 22.07 1.64 21.66
N VAL A 54 21.18 0.74 22.10
CA VAL A 54 21.53 -0.50 22.81
C VAL A 54 20.75 -1.70 22.23
N ASP A 55 21.43 -2.83 22.09
CA ASP A 55 20.84 -4.09 21.64
C ASP A 55 19.86 -4.67 22.68
N VAL A 56 18.71 -5.16 22.22
CA VAL A 56 17.71 -5.89 23.04
C VAL A 56 18.29 -7.06 23.83
N ASP A 57 19.25 -7.76 23.24
CA ASP A 57 19.84 -8.96 23.83
C ASP A 57 20.69 -8.63 25.06
N LEU A 58 21.35 -7.46 25.06
CA LEU A 58 22.11 -6.99 26.21
C LEU A 58 21.18 -6.64 27.37
N ILE A 59 20.08 -5.94 27.09
CA ILE A 59 19.07 -5.57 28.09
C ILE A 59 18.45 -6.82 28.75
N LYS A 60 18.15 -7.85 27.95
CA LYS A 60 17.68 -9.15 28.45
C LYS A 60 18.68 -9.80 29.41
N ARG A 61 19.98 -9.73 29.11
CA ARG A 61 21.02 -10.30 29.97
C ARG A 61 21.20 -9.49 31.26
N VAL A 62 21.17 -8.16 31.17
CA VAL A 62 21.29 -7.24 32.33
C VAL A 62 20.15 -7.44 33.31
N SER A 63 18.90 -7.48 32.83
CA SER A 63 17.73 -7.75 33.68
C SER A 63 17.80 -9.13 34.36
N ALA A 64 18.18 -10.19 33.62
CA ALA A 64 18.34 -11.52 34.19
C ALA A 64 19.39 -11.55 35.32
N LEU A 65 20.48 -10.79 35.17
CA LEU A 65 21.50 -10.64 36.20
C LEU A 65 20.99 -9.85 37.41
N LEU A 66 20.30 -8.73 37.21
CA LEU A 66 19.70 -7.96 38.30
C LEU A 66 18.71 -8.82 39.11
N LEU A 67 17.85 -9.59 38.44
CA LEU A 67 16.93 -10.52 39.10
C LEU A 67 17.68 -11.63 39.87
N LYS A 68 18.77 -12.18 39.31
CA LYS A 68 19.62 -13.17 40.00
C LYS A 68 20.24 -12.59 41.27
N TYR A 69 20.75 -11.35 41.21
CA TYR A 69 21.31 -10.68 42.39
C TYR A 69 20.23 -10.32 43.43
N ALA A 70 19.00 -10.01 42.99
CA ALA A 70 17.87 -9.73 43.88
C ALA A 70 17.34 -11.00 44.58
N THR A 71 17.34 -12.15 43.91
CA THR A 71 16.95 -13.43 44.54
C THR A 71 18.03 -13.96 45.47
N SER A 72 19.32 -13.78 45.14
CA SER A 72 20.43 -14.19 46.02
C SER A 72 20.54 -13.37 47.30
N SER A 73 20.06 -12.12 47.35
CA SER A 73 20.06 -11.33 48.59
C SER A 73 18.81 -11.49 49.45
N ASN A 74 17.85 -12.35 49.05
CA ASN A 74 16.55 -12.50 49.71
C ASN A 74 16.53 -13.52 50.86
N THR A 75 17.67 -14.08 51.25
CA THR A 75 17.72 -15.05 52.36
C THR A 75 17.66 -14.38 53.74
N ASP A 76 18.05 -13.10 53.88
CA ASP A 76 18.19 -12.47 55.22
C ASP A 76 17.44 -11.14 55.44
N LEU A 77 16.74 -10.56 54.46
CA LEU A 77 16.06 -9.26 54.64
C LEU A 77 14.67 -9.24 53.98
N LYS A 78 13.77 -10.07 54.51
CA LYS A 78 12.41 -10.27 54.00
C LYS A 78 11.36 -9.29 54.58
N GLU A 79 11.76 -8.12 55.09
CA GLU A 79 10.79 -7.28 55.83
C GLU A 79 10.92 -5.74 55.73
N ALA A 80 11.82 -5.13 54.94
CA ALA A 80 11.93 -3.66 55.00
C ALA A 80 12.38 -2.91 53.72
N VAL A 81 12.29 -3.49 52.52
CA VAL A 81 12.59 -2.74 51.29
C VAL A 81 11.45 -2.90 50.28
N ASP A 82 10.89 -1.74 49.93
CA ASP A 82 9.72 -1.52 49.09
C ASP A 82 9.58 -2.48 47.91
N SER A 83 8.37 -3.00 47.74
CA SER A 83 7.86 -3.72 46.56
C SER A 83 8.01 -2.97 45.23
N ASN A 84 8.50 -1.73 45.27
CA ASN A 84 8.73 -0.89 44.10
C ASN A 84 10.10 -1.17 43.44
N ASP A 85 11.14 -1.52 44.20
CA ASP A 85 12.52 -1.62 43.67
C ASP A 85 12.75 -2.92 42.87
N THR A 86 12.05 -4.01 43.24
CA THR A 86 12.04 -5.24 42.45
C THR A 86 11.22 -5.11 41.17
N SER A 87 10.25 -4.17 41.13
CA SER A 87 9.44 -3.90 39.95
C SER A 87 10.22 -3.13 38.87
N GLU A 88 11.17 -2.28 39.28
CA GLU A 88 12.05 -1.52 38.39
C GLU A 88 13.10 -2.40 37.68
N ASP A 89 13.43 -3.56 38.24
CA ASP A 89 14.45 -4.48 37.70
C ASP A 89 13.93 -5.36 36.55
N TRP A 90 12.61 -5.36 36.28
CA TRP A 90 12.02 -6.12 35.18
C TRP A 90 12.29 -5.45 33.82
N ILE A 91 12.47 -6.26 32.78
CA ILE A 91 12.68 -5.80 31.39
C ILE A 91 11.64 -4.76 30.97
N HIS A 92 10.36 -5.01 31.26
CA HIS A 92 9.28 -4.12 30.84
C HIS A 92 9.35 -2.74 31.53
N ALA A 93 9.90 -2.66 32.75
CA ALA A 93 10.09 -1.39 33.46
C ALA A 93 11.32 -0.64 32.93
N MET A 94 12.40 -1.36 32.60
CA MET A 94 13.63 -0.82 31.99
C MET A 94 13.40 -0.27 30.57
N VAL A 95 12.56 -0.94 29.77
CA VAL A 95 12.26 -0.58 28.37
C VAL A 95 11.09 0.42 28.27
N LYS A 96 10.43 0.74 29.38
CA LYS A 96 9.32 1.70 29.38
C LYS A 96 9.83 3.10 29.05
N GLY A 97 9.53 3.57 27.84
CA GLY A 97 9.89 4.89 27.32
C GLY A 97 11.02 4.90 26.30
N SER A 98 11.61 3.73 25.96
CA SER A 98 12.57 3.63 24.85
C SER A 98 11.84 3.38 23.53
N SER A 99 12.18 4.14 22.49
CA SER A 99 11.72 3.89 21.12
C SER A 99 12.61 2.85 20.41
N VAL A 100 12.03 2.12 19.46
CA VAL A 100 12.79 1.22 18.59
C VAL A 100 13.54 2.06 17.57
N TYR A 101 14.87 1.92 17.52
CA TYR A 101 15.66 2.59 16.52
C TYR A 101 15.48 1.91 15.16
N VAL A 102 14.98 2.69 14.20
CA VAL A 102 14.93 2.31 12.79
C VAL A 102 16.04 3.09 12.09
N PRO A 103 17.07 2.41 11.55
CA PRO A 103 18.14 3.12 10.84
C PRO A 103 17.54 3.90 9.68
N LYS A 104 17.92 5.18 9.56
CA LYS A 104 17.49 6.02 8.44
C LYS A 104 17.94 5.34 7.13
N PRO A 105 17.03 5.06 6.18
CA PRO A 105 17.41 4.50 4.89
C PRO A 105 18.48 5.39 4.24
N ALA A 106 19.57 4.77 3.76
CA ALA A 106 20.59 5.50 3.02
C ALA A 106 19.95 6.19 1.82
N GLU A 107 20.33 7.45 1.58
CA GLU A 107 19.84 8.18 0.41
C GLU A 107 20.27 7.44 -0.85
N LYS A 108 19.29 6.95 -1.61
CA LYS A 108 19.57 6.27 -2.87
C LYS A 108 20.22 7.26 -3.83
N GLU A 109 21.44 6.94 -4.29
CA GLU A 109 22.09 7.70 -5.35
C GLU A 109 21.16 7.75 -6.58
N ARG A 110 20.80 8.96 -7.00
CA ARG A 110 19.89 9.16 -8.13
C ARG A 110 20.59 8.70 -9.40
N SER A 111 19.94 7.82 -10.16
CA SER A 111 20.47 7.40 -11.45
C SER A 111 20.35 8.55 -12.45
N PRO A 112 21.32 8.72 -13.38
CA PRO A 112 21.28 9.78 -14.39
C PRO A 112 20.07 9.63 -15.34
N GLU A 113 19.51 8.44 -15.45
CA GLU A 113 18.28 8.19 -16.21
C GLU A 113 17.06 8.83 -15.53
N LEU A 114 16.99 8.77 -14.19
CA LEU A 114 15.87 9.35 -13.45
C LEU A 114 15.88 10.88 -13.54
N ASP A 115 17.07 11.50 -13.49
CA ASP A 115 17.20 12.95 -13.64
C ASP A 115 16.74 13.43 -15.02
N ARG A 116 17.06 12.69 -16.09
CA ARG A 116 16.57 12.97 -17.45
C ARG A 116 15.05 12.87 -17.55
N ILE A 117 14.46 11.85 -16.92
CA ILE A 117 12.99 11.71 -16.88
C ILE A 117 12.37 12.87 -16.11
N MET A 118 12.94 13.25 -14.96
CA MET A 118 12.44 14.37 -14.16
C MET A 118 12.53 15.70 -14.92
N GLU A 119 13.61 15.94 -15.65
CA GLU A 119 13.75 17.13 -16.49
C GLU A 119 12.69 17.15 -17.61
N GLY A 120 12.46 16.00 -18.27
CA GLY A 120 11.41 15.87 -19.27
C GLY A 120 10.00 16.12 -18.72
N VAL A 121 9.69 15.61 -17.52
CA VAL A 121 8.40 15.84 -16.86
C VAL A 121 8.24 17.31 -16.47
N LYS A 122 9.29 17.96 -15.96
CA LYS A 122 9.26 19.39 -15.64
C LYS A 122 9.03 20.26 -16.88
N ALA A 123 9.69 19.93 -17.99
CA ALA A 123 9.49 20.63 -19.26
C ALA A 123 8.04 20.49 -19.77
N GLN A 124 7.46 19.28 -19.69
CA GLN A 124 6.06 19.04 -20.09
C GLN A 124 5.06 19.82 -19.22
N LEU A 125 5.31 19.90 -17.91
CA LEU A 125 4.46 20.66 -17.00
C LEU A 125 4.54 22.16 -17.27
N ALA A 126 5.75 22.68 -17.52
CA ALA A 126 5.95 24.08 -17.87
C ALA A 126 5.25 24.45 -19.19
N GLU A 127 5.35 23.58 -20.20
CA GLU A 127 4.65 23.77 -21.48
C GLU A 127 3.13 23.76 -21.31
N LYS A 128 2.60 22.82 -20.52
CA LYS A 128 1.15 22.77 -20.22
C LYS A 128 0.66 24.04 -19.53
N GLU A 129 1.45 24.57 -18.61
CA GLU A 129 1.11 25.81 -17.90
C GLU A 129 1.21 27.04 -18.80
N TYR A 130 2.24 27.11 -19.66
CA TYR A 130 2.36 28.14 -20.69
C TYR A 130 1.15 28.11 -21.64
N GLN A 131 0.74 26.92 -22.11
CA GLN A 131 -0.44 26.77 -22.96
C GLN A 131 -1.72 27.23 -22.27
N ARG A 132 -1.89 26.97 -20.96
CA ARG A 132 -3.03 27.51 -20.20
C ARG A 132 -3.03 29.03 -20.19
N MET A 133 -1.89 29.66 -19.91
CA MET A 133 -1.77 31.12 -19.88
C MET A 133 -2.05 31.76 -21.24
N VAL A 134 -1.54 31.17 -22.32
CA VAL A 134 -1.70 31.71 -23.68
C VAL A 134 -3.08 31.37 -24.30
N SER A 135 -3.73 30.29 -23.85
CA SER A 135 -5.05 29.87 -24.37
C SER A 135 -6.14 30.93 -24.21
N THR A 136 -5.98 31.88 -23.28
CA THR A 136 -6.95 32.96 -23.04
C THR A 136 -6.80 34.13 -24.02
N ILE A 137 -5.63 34.28 -24.65
CA ILE A 137 -5.27 35.47 -25.43
C ILE A 137 -5.44 35.26 -26.94
N ASP A 138 -5.26 34.02 -27.44
CA ASP A 138 -5.32 33.72 -28.87
C ASP A 138 -6.49 32.77 -29.24
N PRO A 139 -7.68 33.29 -29.63
CA PRO A 139 -8.83 32.45 -29.98
C PRO A 139 -8.62 31.64 -31.28
N ASN A 140 -7.62 31.97 -32.11
CA ASN A 140 -7.50 31.43 -33.47
C ASN A 140 -6.50 30.25 -33.61
N THR A 141 -5.61 30.04 -32.63
CA THR A 141 -4.64 28.91 -32.63
C THR A 141 -5.15 27.70 -31.84
N ASN A 142 -6.24 27.88 -31.07
CA ASN A 142 -6.76 26.93 -30.08
C ASN A 142 -7.63 25.78 -30.64
N SER A 143 -8.05 25.80 -31.91
CA SER A 143 -9.03 24.81 -32.38
C SER A 143 -8.50 23.38 -32.46
N ASN A 144 -7.18 23.18 -32.58
CA ASN A 144 -6.58 21.85 -32.78
C ASN A 144 -5.95 21.25 -31.52
N SER A 145 -5.34 22.05 -30.64
CA SER A 145 -4.75 21.59 -29.37
C SER A 145 -5.81 21.39 -28.28
N LEU A 146 -6.69 22.38 -28.11
CA LEU A 146 -7.77 22.34 -27.11
C LEU A 146 -8.80 21.26 -27.45
N ALA A 147 -9.04 21.02 -28.75
CA ALA A 147 -9.83 19.88 -29.22
C ALA A 147 -9.15 18.53 -28.93
N SER A 148 -7.82 18.44 -28.84
CA SER A 148 -7.13 17.19 -28.51
C SER A 148 -7.25 16.88 -27.02
N GLY A 149 -7.03 17.87 -26.15
CA GLY A 149 -7.22 17.72 -24.69
C GLY A 149 -8.67 17.43 -24.33
N ILE A 150 -9.63 18.18 -24.89
CA ILE A 150 -11.06 17.89 -24.71
C ILE A 150 -11.42 16.52 -25.27
N LYS A 151 -10.85 16.05 -26.39
CA LYS A 151 -11.13 14.71 -26.90
C LYS A 151 -10.59 13.60 -26.00
N GLN A 152 -9.47 13.83 -25.32
CA GLN A 152 -8.94 12.89 -24.32
C GLN A 152 -9.84 12.87 -23.09
N ASP A 153 -10.18 14.02 -22.53
CA ASP A 153 -11.11 14.12 -21.39
C ASP A 153 -12.49 13.53 -21.74
N LEU A 154 -13.01 13.79 -22.94
CA LEU A 154 -14.27 13.21 -23.42
C LEU A 154 -14.17 11.69 -23.65
N ARG A 155 -12.99 11.17 -23.98
CA ARG A 155 -12.78 9.72 -24.12
C ARG A 155 -12.74 9.05 -22.75
N GLU A 156 -12.03 9.64 -21.81
CA GLU A 156 -11.99 9.18 -20.42
C GLU A 156 -13.39 9.21 -19.78
N LEU A 157 -14.15 10.30 -19.99
CA LEU A 157 -15.53 10.40 -19.53
C LEU A 157 -16.46 9.37 -20.20
N LYS A 158 -16.23 9.05 -21.47
CA LYS A 158 -16.99 8.01 -22.18
C LYS A 158 -16.68 6.62 -21.64
N ASP A 159 -15.41 6.34 -21.35
CA ASP A 159 -14.98 5.05 -20.80
C ASP A 159 -15.53 4.87 -19.38
N VAL A 160 -15.47 5.90 -18.53
CA VAL A 160 -16.10 5.89 -17.20
C VAL A 160 -17.61 5.69 -17.30
N LYS A 161 -18.29 6.40 -18.21
CA LYS A 161 -19.73 6.24 -18.44
C LYS A 161 -20.07 4.81 -18.91
N ALA A 162 -19.25 4.23 -19.77
CA ALA A 162 -19.44 2.87 -20.26
C ALA A 162 -19.26 1.82 -19.15
N HIS A 163 -18.34 2.03 -18.23
CA HIS A 163 -18.22 1.16 -17.05
C HIS A 163 -19.40 1.34 -16.08
N MET A 164 -19.84 2.58 -15.84
CA MET A 164 -21.00 2.84 -14.98
C MET A 164 -22.28 2.21 -15.52
N ILE A 165 -22.56 2.33 -16.82
CA ILE A 165 -23.76 1.72 -17.41
C ILE A 165 -23.71 0.19 -17.31
N GLY A 166 -22.53 -0.41 -17.41
CA GLY A 166 -22.33 -1.85 -17.22
C GLY A 166 -22.67 -2.31 -15.81
N ILE A 167 -22.18 -1.59 -14.79
CA ILE A 167 -22.48 -1.90 -13.37
C ILE A 167 -23.98 -1.79 -13.10
N VAL A 168 -24.62 -0.72 -13.57
CA VAL A 168 -26.06 -0.52 -13.39
C VAL A 168 -26.86 -1.62 -14.09
N ASN A 169 -26.45 -2.05 -15.29
CA ASN A 169 -27.11 -3.13 -16.01
C ASN A 169 -27.08 -4.46 -15.23
N VAL A 170 -25.89 -4.85 -14.75
CA VAL A 170 -25.71 -6.10 -13.98
C VAL A 170 -26.52 -6.08 -12.67
N LEU A 171 -26.54 -4.95 -11.97
CA LEU A 171 -27.34 -4.82 -10.76
C LEU A 171 -28.83 -4.86 -11.05
N TYR A 172 -29.28 -4.21 -12.13
CA TYR A 172 -30.68 -4.18 -12.52
C TYR A 172 -31.21 -5.57 -12.88
N THR A 173 -30.48 -6.32 -13.71
CA THR A 173 -30.87 -7.67 -14.11
C THR A 173 -30.78 -8.65 -12.95
N GLY A 174 -29.74 -8.55 -12.12
CA GLY A 174 -29.65 -9.32 -10.88
C GLY A 174 -30.84 -9.06 -9.94
N ALA A 175 -31.18 -7.80 -9.68
CA ALA A 175 -32.32 -7.44 -8.84
C ALA A 175 -33.66 -7.94 -9.42
N ALA A 176 -33.84 -7.83 -10.75
CA ALA A 176 -35.02 -8.34 -11.44
C ALA A 176 -35.16 -9.87 -11.28
N VAL A 177 -34.07 -10.62 -11.45
CA VAL A 177 -34.07 -12.08 -11.26
C VAL A 177 -34.32 -12.46 -9.81
N PHE A 178 -33.67 -11.78 -8.87
CA PHE A 178 -33.87 -12.03 -7.44
C PHE A 178 -35.33 -11.83 -7.04
N THR A 179 -35.93 -10.70 -7.42
CA THR A 179 -37.33 -10.39 -7.10
C THR A 179 -38.30 -11.36 -7.80
N ALA A 180 -38.06 -11.69 -9.07
CA ALA A 180 -38.89 -12.65 -9.79
C ALA A 180 -38.86 -14.05 -9.15
N VAL A 181 -37.67 -14.57 -8.83
CA VAL A 181 -37.53 -15.89 -8.20
C VAL A 181 -38.05 -15.89 -6.77
N PHE A 182 -37.90 -14.78 -6.03
CA PHE A 182 -38.48 -14.64 -4.69
C PHE A 182 -40.01 -14.71 -4.73
N LEU A 183 -40.66 -14.04 -5.70
CA LEU A 183 -42.11 -14.11 -5.89
C LEU A 183 -42.56 -15.50 -6.35
N ILE A 184 -41.85 -16.11 -7.31
CA ILE A 184 -42.15 -17.47 -7.79
C ILE A 184 -42.02 -18.48 -6.66
N SER A 185 -40.96 -18.39 -5.86
CA SER A 185 -40.71 -19.29 -4.74
C SER A 185 -41.80 -19.19 -3.67
N ALA A 186 -42.53 -18.08 -3.59
CA ALA A 186 -43.66 -17.95 -2.69
C ALA A 186 -44.81 -18.92 -3.01
N HIS A 187 -44.86 -19.45 -4.24
CA HIS A 187 -45.83 -20.47 -4.63
C HIS A 187 -45.41 -21.90 -4.30
N PHE A 188 -44.11 -22.15 -4.04
CA PHE A 188 -43.58 -23.50 -3.84
C PHE A 188 -43.25 -23.82 -2.38
N THR A 189 -42.89 -22.83 -1.57
CA THR A 189 -42.51 -23.03 -0.17
C THR A 189 -43.02 -21.88 0.68
N ASP A 190 -43.54 -22.17 1.88
CA ASP A 190 -44.01 -21.16 2.84
C ASP A 190 -42.91 -20.63 3.76
N ASP A 191 -41.75 -21.30 3.79
CA ASP A 191 -40.61 -20.86 4.59
C ASP A 191 -39.87 -19.70 3.92
N LEU A 192 -39.69 -18.60 4.66
CA LEU A 192 -38.97 -17.41 4.22
C LEU A 192 -37.50 -17.72 3.91
N GLY A 193 -36.87 -18.61 4.70
CA GLY A 193 -35.46 -18.97 4.52
C GLY A 193 -35.21 -19.63 3.18
N MET A 194 -36.02 -20.63 2.83
CA MET A 194 -35.94 -21.31 1.54
C MET A 194 -36.21 -20.39 0.35
N ARG A 195 -37.14 -19.43 0.47
CA ARG A 195 -37.42 -18.44 -0.59
C ARG A 195 -36.22 -17.57 -0.90
N VAL A 196 -35.56 -17.05 0.14
CA VAL A 196 -34.38 -16.19 -0.01
C VAL A 196 -33.21 -17.00 -0.58
N LEU A 197 -33.01 -18.24 -0.13
CA LEU A 197 -31.92 -19.10 -0.59
C LEU A 197 -32.05 -19.42 -2.09
N LEU A 198 -33.25 -19.77 -2.57
CA LEU A 198 -33.49 -20.03 -3.99
C LEU A 198 -33.33 -18.78 -4.85
N ALA A 199 -33.85 -17.63 -4.40
CA ALA A 199 -33.69 -16.36 -5.10
C ALA A 199 -32.22 -15.93 -5.19
N PHE A 200 -31.45 -16.14 -4.13
CA PHE A 200 -30.02 -15.83 -4.09
C PHE A 200 -29.19 -16.76 -4.98
N LEU A 201 -29.53 -18.05 -5.04
CA LEU A 201 -28.88 -19.00 -5.94
C LEU A 201 -29.10 -18.60 -7.41
N ALA A 202 -30.32 -18.23 -7.78
CA ALA A 202 -30.63 -17.73 -9.12
C ALA A 202 -29.90 -16.40 -9.44
N PHE A 203 -29.79 -15.50 -8.45
CA PHE A 203 -29.02 -14.26 -8.56
C PHE A 203 -27.54 -14.51 -8.88
N ILE A 204 -26.91 -15.47 -8.18
CA ILE A 204 -25.50 -15.82 -8.44
C ILE A 204 -25.32 -16.33 -9.87
N LEU A 205 -26.23 -17.20 -10.35
CA LEU A 205 -26.14 -17.74 -11.71
C LEU A 205 -26.28 -16.67 -12.79
N ILE A 206 -27.21 -15.71 -12.63
CA ILE A 206 -27.35 -14.64 -13.62
C ILE A 206 -26.15 -13.68 -13.61
N VAL A 207 -25.62 -13.33 -12.45
CA VAL A 207 -24.43 -12.47 -12.34
C VAL A 207 -23.22 -13.15 -12.99
N ALA A 208 -23.03 -14.46 -12.77
CA ALA A 208 -22.00 -15.23 -13.44
C ALA A 208 -22.19 -15.27 -14.97
N CYS A 209 -23.43 -15.43 -15.44
CA CYS A 209 -23.78 -15.39 -16.85
C CYS A 209 -23.46 -14.03 -17.48
N GLU A 210 -23.82 -12.93 -16.81
CA GLU A 210 -23.50 -11.58 -17.28
C GLU A 210 -22.01 -11.29 -17.28
N ALA A 211 -21.26 -11.71 -16.24
CA ALA A 211 -19.82 -11.57 -16.19
C ALA A 211 -19.13 -12.35 -17.32
N TYR A 212 -19.61 -13.56 -17.61
CA TYR A 212 -19.13 -14.35 -18.75
C TYR A 212 -19.42 -13.65 -20.09
N LEU A 213 -20.65 -13.15 -20.28
CA LEU A 213 -21.00 -12.38 -21.46
C LEU A 213 -20.11 -11.15 -21.60
N TYR A 214 -19.90 -10.37 -20.54
CA TYR A 214 -19.04 -9.20 -20.55
C TYR A 214 -17.61 -9.55 -20.97
N SER A 215 -17.02 -10.60 -20.37
CA SER A 215 -15.68 -11.09 -20.72
C SER A 215 -15.58 -11.50 -22.20
N ARG A 216 -16.61 -12.18 -22.72
CA ARG A 216 -16.69 -12.53 -24.15
C ARG A 216 -16.77 -11.30 -25.06
N HIS A 217 -17.61 -10.32 -24.72
CA HIS A 217 -17.74 -9.09 -25.51
C HIS A 217 -16.44 -8.28 -25.54
N VAL A 218 -15.72 -8.22 -24.41
CA VAL A 218 -14.40 -7.57 -24.34
C VAL A 218 -13.38 -8.33 -25.18
N SER A 219 -13.37 -9.66 -25.09
CA SER A 219 -12.47 -10.52 -25.89
C SER A 219 -12.71 -10.35 -27.39
N GLU A 220 -13.97 -10.29 -27.82
CA GLU A 220 -14.35 -10.08 -29.22
C GLU A 220 -14.04 -8.66 -29.71
N ALA A 221 -14.17 -7.65 -28.84
CA ALA A 221 -13.75 -6.28 -29.12
C ALA A 221 -12.22 -6.15 -29.27
N THR A 222 -11.44 -6.94 -28.52
CA THR A 222 -9.98 -7.01 -28.68
C THR A 222 -9.53 -7.88 -29.86
N ALA A 223 -10.38 -8.80 -30.34
CA ALA A 223 -10.05 -9.79 -31.36
C ALA A 223 -10.21 -9.30 -32.82
N LEU A 224 -10.57 -8.04 -33.08
CA LEU A 224 -10.63 -7.50 -34.46
C LEU A 224 -9.84 -6.19 -34.59
N PRO A 225 -8.91 -6.14 -35.55
CA PRO A 225 -9.25 -5.44 -36.79
C PRO A 225 -9.41 -6.45 -37.93
N LYS A 226 -10.65 -6.63 -38.43
CA LYS A 226 -10.82 -7.22 -39.76
C LYS A 226 -10.17 -6.29 -40.76
N LYS A 227 -9.00 -6.71 -41.25
CA LYS A 227 -8.27 -6.23 -42.43
C LYS A 227 -9.25 -5.55 -43.40
N LYS A 228 -9.21 -4.21 -43.50
CA LYS A 228 -9.79 -3.52 -44.65
C LYS A 228 -9.17 -4.20 -45.87
N LYS A 229 -9.97 -4.93 -46.64
CA LYS A 229 -9.54 -5.44 -47.94
C LYS A 229 -9.05 -4.20 -48.68
N ASN A 230 -7.74 -4.12 -48.91
CA ASN A 230 -7.18 -3.11 -49.79
C ASN A 230 -7.98 -3.23 -51.08
N LEU A 231 -8.76 -2.20 -51.42
CA LEU A 231 -9.28 -2.05 -52.77
C LEU A 231 -8.04 -2.12 -53.65
N SER A 232 -7.95 -3.17 -54.47
CA SER A 232 -6.97 -3.27 -55.53
C SER A 232 -6.99 -1.95 -56.29
N LYS A 233 -5.85 -1.27 -56.33
CA LYS A 233 -5.66 -0.05 -57.12
C LYS A 233 -6.26 -0.29 -58.51
N LEU A 234 -7.17 0.56 -58.94
CA LEU A 234 -7.62 0.54 -60.33
C LEU A 234 -6.38 0.75 -61.21
N PRO A 235 -6.24 0.02 -62.33
CA PRO A 235 -5.10 0.19 -63.21
C PRO A 235 -5.08 1.61 -63.80
N ASP A 236 -3.88 2.16 -64.00
CA ASP A 236 -3.61 3.56 -64.39
C ASP A 236 -4.18 3.97 -65.78
N ASN A 237 -4.95 3.10 -66.43
CA ASN A 237 -5.57 3.33 -67.73
C ASN A 237 -7.12 3.32 -67.70
N ALA A 238 -7.74 3.42 -66.52
CA ALA A 238 -9.19 3.54 -66.42
C ALA A 238 -9.68 4.91 -66.91
N VAL A 239 -10.08 5.00 -68.19
CA VAL A 239 -10.76 6.17 -68.76
C VAL A 239 -12.16 6.27 -68.17
N ILE A 240 -12.33 7.14 -67.17
CA ILE A 240 -13.64 7.47 -66.61
C ILE A 240 -14.41 8.28 -67.66
N THR A 241 -15.23 7.60 -68.45
CA THR A 241 -16.15 8.29 -69.38
C THR A 241 -17.34 8.79 -68.58
N THR A 242 -17.27 10.03 -68.12
CA THR A 242 -18.42 10.71 -67.48
C THR A 242 -19.45 11.02 -68.56
N LYS A 243 -20.55 10.28 -68.59
CA LYS A 243 -21.74 10.70 -69.35
C LYS A 243 -22.50 11.73 -68.52
N THR A 244 -22.32 13.00 -68.86
CA THR A 244 -23.11 14.11 -68.34
C THR A 244 -24.54 13.96 -68.86
N PHE A 245 -25.47 13.55 -68.01
CA PHE A 245 -26.90 13.65 -68.32
C PHE A 245 -27.31 15.11 -68.09
N LEU A 246 -27.35 15.87 -69.18
CA LEU A 246 -28.03 17.16 -69.19
C LEU A 246 -29.51 16.91 -68.90
N LYS A 247 -29.95 17.40 -67.75
CA LYS A 247 -31.34 17.43 -67.33
C LYS A 247 -32.08 18.43 -68.21
N GLU A 248 -32.72 17.93 -69.26
CA GLU A 248 -33.66 18.70 -70.07
C GLU A 248 -34.83 19.13 -69.18
N LYS A 249 -34.99 20.45 -69.04
CA LYS A 249 -36.05 21.08 -68.27
C LYS A 249 -37.10 21.52 -69.29
N THR A 250 -38.07 20.66 -69.56
CA THR A 250 -39.25 21.02 -70.35
C THR A 250 -40.30 21.69 -69.47
N LEU A 251 -40.86 22.75 -70.03
CA LEU A 251 -41.87 23.67 -69.50
C LEU A 251 -43.18 22.98 -69.09
#